data_AF-A0A3A1XZ22-F1
#
_entry.id   AF-A0A3A1XZ22-F1
#
_cell.length_a   1.000
_cell.length_b   1.000
_cell.length_c   1.000
_cell.angle_alpha   90.00
_cell.angle_beta   90.00
_cell.angle_gamma   90.00
#
_symmetry.space_group_name_H-M   'P 1'
#
loop_
_entity.id
_entity.type
_entity.pdbx_description
1 polymer ?
#
loop_
_entity_poly.entity_id
_entity_poly.type
_entity_poly.pdbx_seq_one_letter_code
_entity_poly.pdbx_strand_id
1 'polypeptide(L)'
;MKLKSVLLSTLVAATAFVSINANASTKDPATAYSSYYAQAQQANQVNNNAKVITIDGVEYQGKVIKGANGFLNVLVDGERSLDTRSYTFAKGQVRVPASFTEAQINQALQALDIDTKVSTLSYFQIQNILNSKSNS
;
A
#
# COMPACT_ATOMS: atom_id res chain seq x y z
N MET A 1 -32.06 55.54 55.83
CA MET A 1 -30.70 54.94 55.84
C MET A 1 -30.33 54.55 54.42
N LYS A 2 -29.17 55.03 53.95
CA LYS A 2 -28.32 54.54 52.84
C LYS A 2 -28.89 54.55 51.40
N LEU A 3 -28.33 55.45 50.60
CA LEU A 3 -28.22 55.38 49.14
C LEU A 3 -27.58 54.06 48.68
N LYS A 4 -28.09 53.52 47.57
CA LYS A 4 -27.32 52.88 46.49
C LYS A 4 -28.06 53.24 45.19
N SER A 5 -27.53 54.10 44.32
CA SER A 5 -26.58 53.72 43.23
C SER A 5 -27.11 52.49 42.48
N VAL A 6 -27.30 52.45 41.17
CA VAL A 6 -26.62 53.09 40.04
C VAL A 6 -27.42 52.58 38.82
N LEU A 7 -27.93 53.46 37.96
CA LEU A 7 -27.32 53.80 36.67
C LEU A 7 -27.81 52.90 35.50
N LEU A 8 -28.31 53.58 34.47
CA LEU A 8 -28.13 53.30 33.03
C LEU A 8 -28.77 52.01 32.47
N SER A 9 -29.33 51.94 31.27
CA SER A 9 -29.58 52.88 30.18
C SER A 9 -30.45 52.10 29.18
N THR A 10 -31.43 52.75 28.57
CA THR A 10 -32.07 52.29 27.35
C THR A 10 -31.04 51.88 26.30
N LEU A 11 -31.08 50.64 25.83
CA LEU A 11 -30.50 50.32 24.54
C LEU A 11 -31.44 49.40 23.77
N VAL A 12 -32.04 50.03 22.76
CA VAL A 12 -32.76 49.45 21.64
C VAL A 12 -32.00 48.23 21.14
N ALA A 13 -32.63 47.05 21.17
CA ALA A 13 -32.12 45.86 20.51
C ALA A 13 -32.17 46.10 18.99
N ALA A 14 -31.14 46.75 18.46
CA ALA A 14 -30.88 46.78 17.04
C ALA A 14 -30.62 45.34 16.61
N THR A 15 -31.56 44.77 15.86
CA THR A 15 -31.40 43.53 15.10
C THR A 15 -30.37 43.77 14.00
N ALA A 16 -29.09 43.80 14.38
CA ALA A 16 -28.00 43.68 13.44
C ALA A 16 -27.93 42.22 13.00
N PHE A 17 -28.30 41.96 11.74
CA PHE A 17 -28.03 40.71 11.06
C PHE A 17 -26.52 40.42 11.14
N VAL A 18 -26.12 39.54 12.06
CA VAL A 18 -24.80 38.94 12.00
C VAL A 18 -24.88 37.91 10.89
N SER A 19 -24.33 38.27 9.74
CA SER A 19 -23.90 37.35 8.72
C SER A 19 -22.92 36.37 9.36
N ILE A 20 -23.44 35.26 9.88
CA ILE A 20 -22.62 34.06 10.04
C ILE A 20 -22.27 33.69 8.60
N ASN A 21 -21.03 34.01 8.22
CA ASN A 21 -20.36 33.34 7.11
C ASN A 21 -20.31 31.87 7.51
N ALA A 22 -21.41 31.17 7.22
CA ALA A 22 -21.47 29.74 7.18
C ALA A 22 -20.69 29.29 5.94
N ASN A 23 -19.38 29.54 5.95
CA ASN A 23 -18.43 28.55 5.47
C ASN A 23 -18.33 27.44 6.53
N ALA A 24 -19.49 26.97 7.00
CA ALA A 24 -19.65 25.58 7.36
C ALA A 24 -19.31 24.86 6.05
N SER A 25 -18.07 24.42 5.93
CA SER A 25 -17.61 23.65 4.79
C SER A 25 -18.64 22.55 4.61
N THR A 26 -19.44 22.67 3.54
CA THR A 26 -20.39 21.67 3.07
C THR A 26 -19.62 20.51 2.48
N LYS A 27 -18.58 20.03 3.17
CA LYS A 27 -17.99 18.73 2.90
C LYS A 27 -19.04 17.73 3.33
N ASP A 28 -19.99 17.56 2.41
CA ASP A 28 -20.80 16.38 2.26
C ASP A 28 -19.91 15.19 2.64
N PRO A 29 -20.31 14.37 3.62
CA PRO A 29 -19.48 13.23 4.05
C PRO A 29 -19.06 12.36 2.87
N ALA A 30 -19.79 12.36 1.75
CA ALA A 30 -19.39 11.72 0.49
C ALA A 30 -18.02 12.21 -0.03
N THR A 31 -17.71 13.50 0.10
CA THR A 31 -16.42 14.06 -0.34
C THR A 31 -15.27 13.68 0.60
N ALA A 32 -15.50 13.56 1.92
CA ALA A 32 -14.48 13.11 2.87
C ALA A 32 -14.05 11.66 2.59
N TYR A 33 -15.01 10.78 2.30
CA TYR A 33 -14.73 9.41 1.84
C TYR A 33 -14.02 9.41 0.49
N SER A 34 -14.42 10.27 -0.46
CA SER A 34 -13.76 10.33 -1.78
C SER A 34 -12.27 10.70 -1.69
N SER A 35 -11.91 11.63 -0.80
CA SER A 35 -10.51 11.98 -0.53
C SER A 35 -9.74 10.84 0.13
N TYR A 36 -10.38 10.05 1.01
CA TYR A 36 -9.75 8.87 1.59
C TYR A 36 -9.49 7.79 0.51
N TYR A 37 -10.45 7.55 -0.39
CA TYR A 37 -10.26 6.62 -1.51
C TYR A 37 -9.25 7.15 -2.54
N ALA A 38 -9.24 8.44 -2.84
CA ALA A 38 -8.27 9.05 -3.77
C ALA A 38 -6.85 9.01 -3.18
N GLN A 39 -6.71 9.22 -1.87
CA GLN A 39 -5.42 9.17 -1.18
C GLN A 39 -4.93 7.73 -0.99
N ALA A 40 -5.82 6.76 -0.74
CA ALA A 40 -5.51 5.34 -0.77
C ALA A 40 -5.11 4.85 -2.17
N GLN A 41 -5.73 5.38 -3.23
CA GLN A 41 -5.33 5.11 -4.61
C GLN A 41 -3.98 5.74 -4.96
N GLN A 42 -3.70 6.95 -4.49
CA GLN A 42 -2.39 7.59 -4.67
C GLN A 42 -1.29 6.87 -3.88
N ALA A 43 -1.55 6.38 -2.67
CA ALA A 43 -0.60 5.56 -1.91
C ALA A 43 -0.31 4.21 -2.61
N ASN A 44 -1.29 3.64 -3.32
CA ASN A 44 -1.10 2.45 -4.16
C ASN A 44 -0.38 2.74 -5.49
N GLN A 45 -0.17 4.01 -5.87
CA GLN A 45 0.52 4.42 -7.10
C GLN A 45 2.00 4.80 -6.88
N VAL A 46 2.48 4.82 -5.64
CA VAL A 46 3.89 5.18 -5.35
C VAL A 46 4.77 3.94 -5.45
N ASN A 47 5.35 3.72 -6.63
CA ASN A 47 6.29 2.64 -7.03
C ASN A 47 5.64 1.34 -7.56
N ASN A 48 4.83 1.44 -8.62
CA ASN A 48 4.35 0.29 -9.41
C ASN A 48 5.17 0.03 -10.69
N ASN A 49 6.39 0.56 -10.81
CA ASN A 49 7.15 0.44 -12.04
C ASN A 49 7.54 -1.02 -12.28
N ALA A 50 6.89 -1.64 -13.26
CA ALA A 50 7.35 -2.91 -13.80
C ALA A 50 8.72 -2.67 -14.46
N LYS A 51 9.69 -3.52 -14.12
CA LYS A 51 11.04 -3.55 -14.66
C LYS A 51 11.19 -4.86 -15.42
N VAL A 52 11.61 -4.78 -16.68
CA VAL A 52 12.02 -5.97 -17.42
C VAL A 52 13.32 -6.47 -16.80
N ILE A 53 13.34 -7.74 -16.41
CA ILE A 53 14.52 -8.44 -15.89
C ILE A 53 14.80 -9.67 -16.74
N THR A 54 16.07 -10.02 -16.89
CA THR A 54 16.50 -11.19 -17.68
C THR A 54 17.00 -12.29 -16.74
N ILE A 55 16.38 -13.47 -16.82
CA ILE A 55 16.75 -14.67 -16.07
C ILE A 55 17.00 -15.78 -17.09
N ASP A 56 18.20 -16.35 -17.10
CA ASP A 56 18.63 -17.38 -18.07
C ASP A 56 18.35 -17.03 -19.55
N GLY A 57 18.50 -15.75 -19.90
CA GLY A 57 18.27 -15.26 -21.27
C GLY A 57 16.79 -15.07 -21.63
N VAL A 58 15.86 -15.31 -20.70
CA VAL A 58 14.43 -15.05 -20.87
C VAL A 58 14.04 -13.77 -20.14
N GLU A 59 13.24 -12.92 -20.78
CA GLU A 59 12.73 -11.69 -20.21
C GLU A 59 11.47 -11.94 -19.36
N TYR A 60 11.43 -11.31 -18.19
CA TYR A 60 10.30 -11.35 -17.26
C TYR A 60 9.95 -9.93 -16.83
N GLN A 61 8.68 -9.71 -16.51
CA GLN A 61 8.24 -8.47 -15.90
C GLN A 61 8.29 -8.61 -14.38
N GLY A 62 9.23 -7.89 -13.77
CA GLY A 62 9.36 -7.78 -12.33
C GLY A 62 8.69 -6.52 -11.80
N LYS A 63 7.93 -6.62 -10.72
CA LYS A 63 7.24 -5.50 -10.07
C LYS A 63 7.45 -5.58 -8.57
N VAL A 64 7.84 -4.47 -7.96
CA VAL A 64 8.04 -4.36 -6.51
C VAL A 64 6.99 -3.42 -5.95
N ILE A 65 6.12 -3.93 -5.10
CA ILE A 65 5.07 -3.14 -4.44
C ILE A 65 5.46 -2.99 -2.97
N LYS A 66 5.66 -1.74 -2.52
CA LYS A 66 6.02 -1.44 -1.14
C LYS A 66 4.76 -1.15 -0.32
N GLY A 67 4.51 -1.98 0.68
CA GLY A 67 3.45 -1.76 1.66
C GLY A 67 3.78 -0.63 2.66
N ALA A 68 2.76 -0.08 3.30
CA ALA A 68 2.88 1.03 4.25
C ALA A 68 3.75 0.70 5.48
N ASN A 69 3.85 -0.58 5.85
CA ASN A 69 4.70 -1.10 6.93
C ASN A 69 6.14 -1.42 6.49
N GLY A 70 6.53 -1.08 5.26
CA GLY A 70 7.85 -1.42 4.71
C GLY A 70 7.97 -2.85 4.17
N PHE A 71 6.90 -3.64 4.22
CA PHE A 71 6.84 -4.98 3.63
C PHE A 71 6.85 -4.90 2.10
N LEU A 72 7.68 -5.71 1.45
CA LEU A 72 7.80 -5.77 0.00
C LEU A 72 6.98 -6.93 -0.58
N ASN A 73 6.14 -6.65 -1.56
CA ASN A 73 5.49 -7.64 -2.40
C ASN A 73 6.13 -7.60 -3.78
N VAL A 74 6.91 -8.63 -4.10
CA VAL A 74 7.59 -8.76 -5.38
C VAL A 74 6.81 -9.71 -6.26
N LEU A 75 6.55 -9.32 -7.50
CA LEU A 75 5.93 -10.15 -8.53
C LEU A 75 6.89 -10.25 -9.70
N VAL A 76 7.24 -11.47 -10.10
CA VAL A 76 7.98 -11.75 -11.32
C VAL A 76 7.07 -12.62 -12.15
N ASP A 77 6.59 -12.08 -13.26
CA ASP A 77 5.67 -12.79 -14.16
C ASP A 77 6.23 -12.83 -15.57
N GLY A 78 5.92 -13.92 -16.26
CA GLY A 78 6.22 -14.09 -17.69
C GLY A 78 5.07 -13.62 -18.56
N GLU A 79 5.28 -13.61 -19.87
CA GLU A 79 4.25 -13.23 -20.86
C GLU A 79 3.06 -14.21 -20.92
N ARG A 80 3.18 -15.37 -20.27
CA ARG A 80 2.13 -16.39 -20.15
C ARG A 80 1.83 -16.64 -18.68
N SER A 81 0.55 -16.79 -18.37
CA SER A 81 0.04 -17.20 -17.07
C SER A 81 0.62 -18.57 -16.69
N LEU A 82 1.80 -18.57 -16.07
CA LEU A 82 2.46 -19.74 -15.53
C LEU A 82 1.95 -19.99 -14.12
N ASP A 83 1.97 -21.24 -13.68
CA ASP A 83 1.84 -21.53 -12.26
C ASP A 83 2.88 -20.72 -11.50
N THR A 84 2.45 -19.99 -10.47
CA THR A 84 3.34 -19.16 -9.66
C THR A 84 3.45 -19.71 -8.25
N ARG A 85 4.59 -19.45 -7.62
CA ARG A 85 4.88 -19.80 -6.23
C ARG A 85 5.33 -18.59 -5.47
N SER A 86 4.95 -18.53 -4.20
CA SER A 86 5.29 -17.42 -3.32
C SER A 86 6.31 -17.89 -2.27
N TYR A 87 7.39 -17.15 -2.12
CA TYR A 87 8.47 -17.41 -1.18
C TYR A 87 8.68 -16.19 -0.29
N THR A 88 8.94 -16.42 0.99
CA THR A 88 9.16 -15.33 1.96
C THR A 88 10.65 -15.06 2.12
N PHE A 89 11.00 -13.78 2.29
CA PHE A 89 12.34 -13.33 2.64
C PHE A 89 12.25 -12.24 3.73
N ALA A 90 13.40 -11.81 4.26
CA ALA A 90 13.46 -10.97 5.46
C ALA A 90 12.64 -9.66 5.41
N LYS A 91 12.42 -9.10 4.21
CA LYS A 91 11.72 -7.82 4.02
C LYS A 91 10.39 -7.96 3.28
N GLY A 92 9.93 -9.17 2.98
CA GLY A 92 8.77 -9.33 2.09
C GLY A 92 8.50 -10.74 1.60
N GLN A 93 7.71 -10.80 0.53
CA GLN A 93 7.43 -12.01 -0.23
C GLN A 93 7.67 -11.79 -1.72
N VAL A 94 8.09 -12.84 -2.42
CA VAL A 94 8.27 -12.85 -3.87
C VAL A 94 7.40 -13.93 -4.49
N ARG A 95 6.63 -13.56 -5.51
CA ARG A 95 5.88 -14.46 -6.36
C ARG A 95 6.60 -14.60 -7.69
N VAL A 96 6.95 -15.83 -8.05
CA VAL A 96 7.72 -16.17 -9.27
C VAL A 96 7.07 -17.35 -10.00
N PRO A 97 7.44 -17.66 -11.26
CA PRO A 97 7.05 -18.91 -11.90
C PRO A 97 7.49 -20.15 -11.09
N ALA A 98 6.66 -21.19 -11.07
CA ALA A 98 6.86 -22.41 -10.31
C ALA A 98 8.12 -23.19 -10.70
N SER A 99 8.60 -22.99 -11.93
CA SER A 99 9.84 -23.58 -12.44
C SER A 99 11.11 -22.91 -11.93
N PHE A 100 11.00 -21.75 -11.25
CA PHE A 100 12.18 -21.04 -10.76
C PHE A 100 12.84 -21.82 -9.62
N THR A 101 14.14 -22.05 -9.79
CA THR A 101 15.07 -22.51 -8.77
C THR A 101 15.37 -21.40 -7.77
N GLU A 102 15.89 -21.76 -6.59
CA GLU A 102 16.34 -20.79 -5.58
C GLU A 102 17.32 -19.75 -6.15
N ALA A 103 18.24 -20.19 -7.02
CA ALA A 103 19.22 -19.30 -7.65
C ALA A 103 18.55 -18.26 -8.55
N GLN A 104 17.60 -18.68 -9.39
CA GLN A 104 16.83 -17.79 -10.27
C GLN A 104 15.97 -16.81 -9.49
N ILE A 105 15.38 -17.23 -8.36
CA ILE A 105 14.62 -16.34 -7.47
C ILE A 105 15.52 -15.24 -6.90
N ASN A 106 16.70 -15.63 -6.40
CA ASN A 106 17.64 -14.68 -5.83
C ASN A 106 18.26 -13.75 -6.89
N GLN A 107 18.47 -14.24 -8.11
CA GLN A 107 18.87 -13.41 -9.25
C GLN A 107 17.77 -12.39 -9.59
N ALA A 108 16.50 -12.78 -9.58
CA ALA A 108 15.38 -11.88 -9.84
C ALA A 108 15.26 -10.78 -8.77
N LEU A 109 15.45 -11.12 -7.49
CA LEU A 109 15.50 -10.14 -6.40
C LEU A 109 16.65 -9.14 -6.59
N GLN A 110 17.84 -9.63 -6.94
CA GLN A 110 18.98 -8.77 -7.21
C GLN A 110 18.75 -7.86 -8.43
N ALA A 111 18.17 -8.38 -9.51
CA ALA A 111 17.84 -7.61 -10.70
C ALA A 111 16.79 -6.52 -10.43
N LEU A 112 15.99 -6.68 -9.38
CA LEU A 112 15.02 -5.69 -8.88
C LEU A 112 15.60 -4.79 -7.77
N ASP A 113 16.92 -4.79 -7.59
CA ASP A 113 17.63 -3.97 -6.62
C ASP A 113 17.25 -4.28 -5.16
N ILE A 114 16.85 -5.53 -4.88
CA ILE A 114 16.51 -6.03 -3.54
C ILE A 114 17.69 -6.82 -2.98
N ASP A 115 18.39 -6.23 -2.02
CA ASP A 115 19.55 -6.83 -1.33
C ASP A 115 19.15 -7.78 -0.20
N THR A 116 18.24 -8.71 -0.49
CA THR A 116 17.86 -9.81 0.42
C THR A 116 17.58 -11.05 -0.39
N LYS A 117 17.81 -12.22 0.22
CA LYS A 117 17.65 -13.51 -0.43
C LYS A 117 16.51 -14.31 0.19
N VAL A 118 15.86 -15.13 -0.63
CA VAL A 118 15.08 -16.27 -0.14
C VAL A 118 16.06 -17.28 0.42
N SER A 119 15.79 -17.76 1.64
CA SER A 119 16.63 -18.78 2.26
C SER A 119 16.33 -20.15 1.64
N THR A 120 17.37 -20.98 1.55
CA THR A 120 17.29 -22.37 1.09
C THR A 120 16.21 -23.17 1.84
N LEU A 121 16.10 -22.97 3.16
CA LEU A 121 15.07 -23.61 3.98
C LEU A 121 13.65 -23.18 3.57
N SER A 122 13.42 -21.89 3.34
CA SER A 122 12.11 -21.40 2.89
C SER A 122 11.74 -21.96 1.52
N TYR A 123 12.71 -22.05 0.61
CA TYR A 123 12.52 -22.64 -0.71
C TYR A 123 12.09 -24.12 -0.62
N PHE A 124 12.83 -24.95 0.13
CA PHE A 124 12.53 -26.37 0.27
C PHE A 124 11.22 -26.65 0.99
N GLN A 125 10.86 -25.86 2.01
CA GLN A 125 9.58 -26.02 2.70
C GLN A 125 8.40 -25.89 1.73
N ILE A 126 8.41 -24.87 0.87
CA ILE A 126 7.36 -24.67 -0.14
C ILE A 126 7.35 -25.83 -1.15
N GLN A 127 8.51 -26.29 -1.61
CA GLN A 127 8.57 -27.42 -2.54
C GLN A 127 8.02 -28.72 -1.92
N ASN A 128 8.35 -28.99 -0.65
CA ASN A 128 7.93 -30.20 0.05
C ASN A 128 6.43 -30.22 0.34
N ILE A 129 5.83 -29.07 0.72
CA ILE A 129 4.38 -28.94 0.93
C ILE A 129 3.61 -29.20 -0.36
N LEU A 130 4.12 -28.75 -1.50
CA LEU A 130 3.50 -28.98 -2.79
C LEU A 130 3.62 -30.45 -3.22
N ASN A 131 4.79 -31.05 -3.02
CA ASN A 131 5.02 -32.46 -3.34
C ASN A 131 4.19 -33.40 -2.45
N SER A 132 3.94 -33.05 -1.18
CA SER A 132 3.09 -33.87 -0.30
C SER A 132 1.61 -33.75 -0.65
N LYS A 133 1.14 -32.57 -1.07
CA LYS A 133 -0.24 -32.38 -1.58
C LYS A 133 -0.50 -33.08 -2.90
N SER A 134 0.49 -33.25 -3.76
CA SER A 134 0.32 -33.92 -5.05
C SER A 134 0.26 -35.45 -4.96
N ASN A 135 0.61 -36.02 -3.80
CA ASN A 135 0.68 -37.47 -3.54
C ASN A 135 -0.35 -37.95 -2.49
N SER A 136 -1.32 -37.12 -2.11
CA SER A 136 -2.47 -37.49 -1.26
C SER A 136 -3.75 -37.44 -2.08
#